data_AF-A0A7J9CUS7-F1
#
_entry.id   AF-A0A7J9CUS7-F1
#
_cell.length_a   1.000
_cell.length_b   1.000
_cell.length_c   1.000
_cell.angle_alpha   90.00
_cell.angle_beta   90.00
_cell.angle_gamma   90.00
#
_symmetry.space_group_name_H-M   'P 1'
#
loop_
_entity.id
_entity.type
_entity.pdbx_description
1 polymer ?
#
loop_
_entity_poly.entity_id
_entity_poly.type
_entity_poly.pdbx_seq_one_letter_code
_entity_poly.pdbx_strand_id
1 'polypeptide(L)'
;MASQASQVLASPHPAISSESRPKADFHPGIWGDMFINCPDTDIDAATELQYEELKAQVRKMIMEPVDDSNQKLPFIDAVQRLGVSYHFEKEIEDELEKIYRDTNNNDAVNDLYTTALRFRLLREHGFDISCADAFNKFKDEAGNFKPSLTSDVQGLLELYEASYMRVHGEDILDEAISFTTAQLTLALPTLDHPLPEQVGHALKQSIRRGLPRVEARNFISIYQDLEFHNKSLLQFAKIDFNLLQLLHRKELSEICRWWKDLDFTRKLPFARDRVVEGYFWIMGVYFEPQYSLGRKMLTKVIAMASIVDDTYDSYATYDELIPYTNAIERWDIKCMNQLPDYMKISYKALLDVYEEMEQLLANQGRQYRVEYAKKAMIRLAQAYLLEAKWTHQNYKPTFEEFRDNALPTSGYAMLAITAFVGMGEVITPETFKWAASDPKIIKASTIICRFMDDIAEHK
;
A
#
# COMPACT_ATOMS: atom_id res chain seq x y z
N MET A 1 -41.17 -72.71 -24.62
CA MET A 1 -40.87 -71.27 -24.84
C MET A 1 -39.50 -70.98 -24.26
N ALA A 2 -38.60 -70.41 -25.09
CA ALA A 2 -37.35 -69.67 -24.80
C ALA A 2 -36.35 -70.27 -23.78
N SER A 3 -35.10 -70.64 -24.13
CA SER A 3 -33.92 -69.78 -24.44
C SER A 3 -33.65 -68.75 -23.34
N GLN A 4 -32.43 -68.43 -22.87
CA GLN A 4 -31.06 -68.56 -23.36
C GLN A 4 -30.15 -68.07 -22.21
N ALA A 5 -28.87 -68.43 -22.23
CA ALA A 5 -27.83 -67.87 -21.35
C ALA A 5 -27.51 -66.39 -21.67
N SER A 6 -27.01 -65.63 -20.68
CA SER A 6 -26.15 -64.44 -20.84
C SER A 6 -25.46 -64.17 -19.50
N GLN A 7 -24.15 -64.44 -19.37
CA GLN A 7 -22.99 -63.58 -19.69
C GLN A 7 -22.80 -62.34 -18.79
N VAL A 8 -21.56 -62.28 -18.31
CA VAL A 8 -20.90 -61.35 -17.38
C VAL A 8 -21.01 -59.89 -17.86
N LEU A 9 -21.20 -58.98 -16.91
CA LEU A 9 -20.80 -57.58 -17.06
C LEU A 9 -19.91 -57.20 -15.87
N ALA A 10 -18.65 -56.92 -16.20
CA ALA A 10 -17.66 -56.34 -15.32
C ALA A 10 -18.19 -55.00 -14.78
N SER A 11 -18.08 -54.79 -13.47
CA SER A 11 -18.20 -53.46 -12.90
C SER A 11 -16.98 -52.64 -13.33
N PRO A 12 -17.17 -51.49 -13.99
CA PRO A 12 -16.07 -50.59 -14.28
C PRO A 12 -15.60 -49.94 -12.98
N HIS A 13 -14.28 -49.89 -12.82
CA HIS A 13 -13.45 -49.03 -11.97
C HIS A 13 -14.02 -48.52 -10.63
N PRO A 14 -13.29 -48.69 -9.50
CA PRO A 14 -13.62 -47.89 -8.32
C PRO A 14 -13.57 -46.43 -8.74
N ALA A 15 -14.66 -45.71 -8.48
CA ALA A 15 -14.68 -44.26 -8.51
C ALA A 15 -13.40 -43.77 -7.83
N ILE A 16 -12.60 -42.99 -8.55
CA ILE A 16 -11.53 -42.21 -7.95
C ILE A 16 -12.19 -41.51 -6.77
N SER A 17 -11.72 -41.86 -5.57
CA SER A 17 -12.22 -41.29 -4.32
C SER A 17 -12.35 -39.80 -4.52
N SER A 18 -13.52 -39.23 -4.20
CA SER A 18 -13.64 -37.79 -4.05
C SER A 18 -12.64 -37.37 -2.99
N GLU A 19 -11.44 -36.98 -3.41
CA GLU A 19 -10.42 -36.43 -2.51
C GLU A 19 -11.10 -35.30 -1.76
N SER A 20 -11.05 -35.36 -0.43
CA SER A 20 -11.62 -34.34 0.43
C SER A 20 -10.84 -33.05 0.21
N ARG A 21 -11.27 -32.25 -0.77
CA ARG A 21 -10.69 -30.94 -1.06
C ARG A 21 -10.67 -30.12 0.23
N PRO A 22 -9.60 -29.34 0.48
CA PRO A 22 -9.63 -28.32 1.51
C PRO A 22 -10.88 -27.44 1.32
N LYS A 23 -11.45 -26.97 2.43
CA LYS A 23 -12.58 -26.06 2.42
C LYS A 23 -12.27 -24.90 3.35
N ALA A 24 -12.13 -23.71 2.78
CA ALA A 24 -12.16 -22.48 3.56
C ALA A 24 -13.60 -21.96 3.65
N ASP A 25 -13.95 -21.41 4.81
CA ASP A 25 -15.25 -20.78 5.07
C ASP A 25 -15.12 -19.26 4.99
N PHE A 26 -14.97 -18.75 3.77
CA PHE A 26 -14.83 -17.32 3.54
C PHE A 26 -16.18 -16.62 3.56
N HIS A 27 -16.27 -15.51 4.30
CA HIS A 27 -17.46 -14.66 4.22
C HIS A 27 -17.60 -14.03 2.81
N PRO A 28 -18.83 -13.85 2.32
CA PRO A 28 -19.09 -13.22 1.04
C PRO A 28 -18.62 -11.75 1.03
N GLY A 29 -18.43 -11.17 -0.16
CA GLY A 29 -18.13 -9.76 -0.30
C GLY A 29 -19.21 -8.89 0.35
N ILE A 30 -18.80 -7.93 1.20
CA ILE A 30 -19.74 -7.14 2.02
C ILE A 30 -20.36 -5.96 1.26
N TRP A 31 -19.84 -5.65 0.08
CA TRP A 31 -20.20 -4.44 -0.68
C TRP A 31 -21.34 -4.64 -1.68
N GLY A 32 -21.65 -5.90 -2.03
CA GLY A 32 -22.61 -6.23 -3.09
C GLY A 32 -22.35 -5.42 -4.36
N ASP A 33 -23.43 -4.88 -4.95
CA ASP A 33 -23.38 -4.10 -6.19
C ASP A 33 -23.13 -2.59 -5.98
N MET A 34 -22.80 -2.13 -4.75
CA MET A 34 -22.76 -0.71 -4.39
C MET A 34 -21.84 0.14 -5.29
N PHE A 35 -20.73 -0.42 -5.74
CA PHE A 35 -19.73 0.29 -6.55
C PHE A 35 -19.85 0.05 -8.06
N ILE A 36 -20.79 -0.78 -8.51
CA ILE A 36 -20.94 -1.07 -9.95
C ILE A 36 -21.31 0.19 -10.73
N ASN A 37 -22.22 0.99 -10.17
CA ASN A 37 -22.67 2.22 -10.80
C ASN A 37 -21.84 3.41 -10.27
N CYS A 38 -21.26 4.17 -11.20
CA CYS A 38 -20.64 5.44 -10.88
C CYS A 38 -21.73 6.53 -10.73
N PRO A 39 -21.61 7.47 -9.78
CA PRO A 39 -22.44 8.65 -9.80
C PRO A 39 -22.04 9.50 -11.01
N ASP A 40 -23.00 9.84 -11.86
CA ASP A 40 -22.86 10.90 -12.85
C ASP A 40 -22.90 12.24 -12.12
N THR A 41 -21.74 12.67 -11.64
CA THR A 41 -21.55 14.02 -11.11
C THR A 41 -20.35 14.59 -11.83
N ASP A 42 -20.65 15.40 -12.85
CA ASP A 42 -19.67 16.32 -13.40
C ASP A 42 -19.48 17.45 -12.39
N ILE A 43 -18.23 17.91 -12.30
CA ILE A 43 -17.87 19.04 -11.46
C ILE A 43 -18.40 20.28 -12.19
N ASP A 44 -19.10 21.16 -11.48
CA ASP A 44 -19.55 22.40 -12.10
C ASP A 44 -18.35 23.32 -12.39
N ALA A 45 -18.45 24.11 -13.47
CA ALA A 45 -17.37 24.97 -13.92
C ALA A 45 -16.92 26.00 -12.87
N ALA A 46 -17.78 26.38 -11.92
CA ALA A 46 -17.40 27.31 -10.85
C ALA A 46 -16.50 26.62 -9.81
N THR A 47 -16.78 25.36 -9.47
CA THR A 47 -15.90 24.55 -8.61
C THR A 47 -14.53 24.31 -9.25
N GLU A 48 -14.47 24.04 -10.57
CA GLU A 48 -13.20 23.88 -11.28
C GLU A 48 -12.36 25.18 -11.28
N LEU A 49 -13.00 26.32 -11.55
CA LEU A 49 -12.33 27.62 -11.49
C LEU A 49 -11.79 27.90 -10.08
N GLN A 50 -12.63 27.68 -9.06
CA GLN A 50 -12.23 27.84 -7.66
C GLN A 50 -11.06 26.92 -7.28
N TYR A 51 -11.04 25.68 -7.77
CA TYR A 51 -9.95 24.74 -7.53
C TYR A 51 -8.61 25.27 -8.08
N GLU A 52 -8.58 25.76 -9.32
CA GLU A 52 -7.36 26.31 -9.93
C GLU A 52 -6.89 27.61 -9.25
N GLU A 53 -7.83 28.49 -8.87
CA GLU A 53 -7.51 29.70 -8.10
C GLU A 53 -6.86 29.37 -6.74
N LEU A 54 -7.46 28.43 -6.00
CA LEU A 54 -6.95 27.99 -4.71
C LEU A 54 -5.59 27.30 -4.83
N LYS A 55 -5.40 26.45 -5.86
CA LYS A 55 -4.11 25.82 -6.15
C LYS A 55 -3.01 26.85 -6.40
N ALA A 56 -3.30 27.87 -7.20
CA ALA A 56 -2.35 28.96 -7.46
C ALA A 56 -2.08 29.79 -6.19
N GLN A 57 -3.09 29.99 -5.34
CA GLN A 57 -2.95 30.69 -4.07
C GLN A 57 -2.06 29.94 -3.07
N VAL A 58 -2.31 28.63 -2.88
CA VAL A 58 -1.50 27.78 -2.00
C VAL A 58 -0.05 27.72 -2.49
N ARG A 59 0.17 27.58 -3.80
CA ARG A 59 1.52 27.65 -4.39
C ARG A 59 2.26 28.94 -4.02
N LYS A 60 1.59 30.09 -4.13
CA LYS A 60 2.17 31.38 -3.74
C LYS A 60 2.53 31.43 -2.26
N MET A 61 1.69 30.89 -1.38
CA MET A 61 1.95 30.84 0.06
C MET A 61 3.18 29.98 0.40
N ILE A 62 3.41 28.86 -0.31
CA ILE A 62 4.63 28.03 -0.13
C ILE A 62 5.88 28.86 -0.50
N MET A 63 5.81 29.58 -1.62
CA MET A 63 6.93 30.33 -2.18
C MET A 63 7.17 31.70 -1.53
N GLU A 64 6.26 32.18 -0.69
CA GLU A 64 6.34 33.50 -0.07
C GLU A 64 7.60 33.59 0.83
N PRO A 65 8.45 34.62 0.68
CA PRO A 65 9.62 34.76 1.53
C PRO A 65 9.21 35.06 2.98
N VAL A 66 9.90 34.43 3.93
CA VAL A 66 9.75 34.68 5.37
C VAL A 66 11.12 34.96 5.96
N ASP A 67 11.16 35.70 7.07
CA ASP A 67 12.42 36.06 7.74
C ASP A 67 13.10 34.85 8.40
N ASP A 68 12.31 33.93 8.97
CA ASP A 68 12.76 32.64 9.50
C ASP A 68 12.15 31.50 8.69
N SER A 69 12.99 30.79 7.94
CA SER A 69 12.57 29.69 7.07
C SER A 69 11.85 28.56 7.82
N ASN A 70 12.10 28.38 9.12
CA ASN A 70 11.40 27.37 9.92
C ASN A 70 9.91 27.66 10.08
N GLN A 71 9.48 28.92 9.94
CA GLN A 71 8.07 29.31 9.97
C GLN A 71 7.26 28.68 8.82
N LYS A 72 7.93 28.20 7.76
CA LYS A 72 7.28 27.48 6.66
C LYS A 72 6.96 26.02 6.97
N LEU A 73 7.70 25.40 7.89
CA LEU A 73 7.60 23.97 8.16
C LEU A 73 6.17 23.54 8.54
N PRO A 74 5.43 24.24 9.44
CA PRO A 74 4.06 23.85 9.76
C PRO A 74 3.11 23.94 8.57
N PHE A 75 3.33 24.90 7.66
CA PHE A 75 2.51 25.03 6.45
C PHE A 75 2.81 23.92 5.45
N ILE A 76 4.09 23.57 5.25
CA ILE A 76 4.50 22.43 4.40
C ILE A 76 3.92 21.13 4.95
N ASP A 77 4.01 20.91 6.27
CA ASP A 77 3.42 19.74 6.94
C ASP A 77 1.90 19.69 6.73
N ALA A 78 1.19 20.82 6.91
CA ALA A 78 -0.24 20.88 6.67
C ALA A 78 -0.59 20.55 5.21
N VAL A 79 0.17 21.05 4.23
CA VAL A 79 -0.01 20.74 2.80
C VAL A 79 0.14 19.24 2.53
N GLN A 80 1.15 18.58 3.12
CA GLN A 80 1.37 17.14 3.01
C GLN A 80 0.27 16.33 3.70
N ARG A 81 -0.05 16.66 4.95
CA ARG A 81 -1.04 15.94 5.76
C ARG A 81 -2.46 16.11 5.24
N LEU A 82 -2.77 17.21 4.54
CA LEU A 82 -4.03 17.38 3.82
C LEU A 82 -4.06 16.62 2.47
N GLY A 83 -2.97 15.96 2.11
CA GLY A 83 -2.86 15.09 0.94
C GLY A 83 -2.62 15.83 -0.37
N VAL A 84 -2.40 17.14 -0.37
CA VAL A 84 -2.35 17.96 -1.59
C VAL A 84 -0.92 18.34 -2.02
N SER A 85 0.10 17.81 -1.35
CA SER A 85 1.52 18.07 -1.67
C SER A 85 1.93 17.64 -3.08
N TYR A 86 1.28 16.64 -3.67
CA TYR A 86 1.55 16.16 -5.03
C TYR A 86 1.37 17.23 -6.13
N HIS A 87 0.73 18.36 -5.81
CA HIS A 87 0.62 19.53 -6.71
C HIS A 87 1.81 20.49 -6.64
N PHE A 88 2.65 20.35 -5.62
CA PHE A 88 3.67 21.32 -5.22
C PHE A 88 5.01 20.64 -4.92
N GLU A 89 5.27 19.45 -5.49
CA GLU A 89 6.47 18.63 -5.20
C GLU A 89 7.75 19.46 -5.37
N LYS A 90 7.85 20.20 -6.49
CA LYS A 90 9.01 21.04 -6.77
C LYS A 90 9.13 22.20 -5.77
N GLU A 91 8.04 22.92 -5.53
CA GLU A 91 8.05 24.06 -4.62
C GLU A 91 8.39 23.64 -3.19
N ILE A 92 7.88 22.49 -2.73
CA ILE A 92 8.22 21.93 -1.41
C ILE A 92 9.69 21.54 -1.35
N GLU A 93 10.20 20.81 -2.36
CA GLU A 93 11.59 20.38 -2.41
C GLU A 93 12.56 21.59 -2.41
N ASP A 94 12.28 22.60 -3.23
CA ASP A 94 13.08 23.83 -3.32
C ASP A 94 13.12 24.58 -1.96
N GLU A 95 12.02 24.58 -1.18
CA GLU A 95 11.99 25.21 0.15
C GLU A 95 12.70 24.36 1.22
N LEU A 96 12.51 23.04 1.21
CA LEU A 96 13.20 22.15 2.14
C LEU A 96 14.72 22.14 1.90
N GLU A 97 15.16 22.20 0.65
CA GLU A 97 16.58 22.33 0.31
C GLU A 97 17.19 23.64 0.86
N LYS A 98 16.44 24.76 0.81
CA LYS A 98 16.87 26.03 1.44
C LYS A 98 16.99 25.87 2.94
N ILE A 99 15.98 25.30 3.61
CA ILE A 99 15.98 25.06 5.06
C ILE A 99 17.13 24.13 5.50
N TYR A 100 17.47 23.15 4.66
CA TYR A 100 18.59 22.24 4.89
C TYR A 100 19.94 22.95 4.78
N ARG A 101 20.10 23.82 3.78
CA ARG A 101 21.37 24.53 3.51
C ARG A 101 21.60 25.76 4.37
N ASP A 102 20.54 26.33 4.96
CA ASP A 102 20.65 27.56 5.73
C ASP A 102 21.45 27.34 7.03
N THR A 103 22.69 27.84 7.04
CA THR A 103 23.60 27.78 8.19
C THR A 103 23.26 28.81 9.27
N ASN A 104 22.32 29.74 9.01
CA ASN A 104 21.81 30.68 10.03
C ASN A 104 20.65 30.08 10.83
N ASN A 105 20.12 28.92 10.44
CA ASN A 105 19.24 28.12 11.30
C ASN A 105 20.08 27.63 12.49
N ASN A 106 20.14 28.43 13.53
CA ASN A 106 20.72 28.05 14.81
C ASN A 106 19.87 26.92 15.38
N ASP A 107 20.14 25.67 14.99
CA ASP A 107 19.56 24.49 15.60
C ASP A 107 19.76 24.51 17.13
N ALA A 108 20.72 25.27 17.66
CA ALA A 108 20.89 25.52 19.10
C ALA A 108 19.73 26.30 19.77
N VAL A 109 18.94 27.08 19.04
CA VAL A 109 17.88 27.98 19.57
C VAL A 109 16.47 27.42 19.35
N ASN A 110 16.29 26.53 18.37
CA ASN A 110 14.99 25.95 18.04
C ASN A 110 14.39 25.16 19.22
N ASP A 111 13.10 25.31 19.46
CA ASP A 111 12.35 24.50 20.43
C ASP A 111 12.19 23.04 19.96
N LEU A 112 11.62 22.20 20.83
CA LEU A 112 11.45 20.77 20.55
C LEU A 112 10.56 20.54 19.33
N TYR A 113 9.43 21.24 19.26
CA TYR A 113 8.48 21.17 18.15
C TYR A 113 9.15 21.45 16.80
N THR A 114 9.80 22.61 16.68
CA THR A 114 10.44 23.07 15.44
C THR A 114 11.57 22.12 15.03
N THR A 115 12.38 21.67 15.99
CA THR A 115 13.50 20.76 15.72
C THR A 115 13.00 19.39 15.23
N ALA A 116 11.99 18.83 15.89
CA ALA A 116 11.43 17.54 15.52
C ALA A 116 10.70 17.58 14.18
N LEU A 117 9.91 18.63 13.93
CA LEU A 117 9.22 18.85 12.67
C LEU A 117 10.20 19.01 11.50
N ARG A 118 11.23 19.84 11.68
CA ARG A 118 12.31 20.02 10.70
C ARG A 118 13.00 18.70 10.39
N PHE A 119 13.39 17.95 11.42
CA PHE A 119 14.03 16.65 11.28
C PHE A 119 13.15 15.67 10.49
N ARG A 120 11.86 15.57 10.84
CA ARG A 120 10.90 14.67 10.19
C ARG A 120 10.76 14.98 8.70
N LEU A 121 10.45 16.23 8.35
CA LEU A 121 10.22 16.65 6.97
C LEU A 121 11.48 16.49 6.10
N LEU A 122 12.64 16.87 6.63
CA LEU A 122 13.91 16.72 5.90
C LEU A 122 14.25 15.25 5.65
N ARG A 123 14.12 14.38 6.66
CA ARG A 123 14.38 12.93 6.50
C ARG A 123 13.39 12.27 5.55
N GLU A 124 12.14 12.72 5.55
CA GLU A 124 11.10 12.20 4.66
C GLU A 124 11.41 12.48 3.20
N HIS A 125 11.99 13.64 2.92
CA HIS A 125 12.49 14.04 1.60
C HIS A 125 13.90 13.53 1.27
N GLY A 126 14.52 12.75 2.17
CA GLY A 126 15.80 12.11 1.92
C GLY A 126 17.04 12.97 2.23
N PHE A 127 16.86 14.12 2.88
CA PHE A 127 17.98 14.90 3.41
C PHE A 127 18.60 14.20 4.63
N ASP A 128 19.93 14.12 4.64
CA ASP A 128 20.68 13.46 5.70
C ASP A 128 20.96 14.45 6.85
N ILE A 129 20.06 14.46 7.84
CA ILE A 129 20.20 15.23 9.07
C ILE A 129 20.52 14.31 10.25
N SER A 130 21.52 14.70 11.05
CA SER A 130 22.00 13.97 12.22
C SER A 130 21.02 14.09 13.39
N CYS A 131 20.50 12.96 13.87
CA CYS A 131 19.64 12.94 15.05
C CYS A 131 20.38 13.35 16.33
N ALA A 132 21.69 13.06 16.43
CA ALA A 132 22.53 13.46 17.55
C ALA A 132 22.64 14.99 17.63
N ASP A 133 22.90 15.64 16.50
CA ASP A 133 23.03 17.11 16.43
C ASP A 133 21.69 17.79 16.70
N ALA A 134 20.60 17.20 16.21
CA ALA A 134 19.24 17.73 16.42
C ALA A 134 18.78 17.59 17.88
N PHE A 135 18.94 16.41 18.50
CA PHE A 135 18.21 16.06 19.72
C PHE A 135 19.05 16.00 21.00
N ASN A 136 20.39 15.98 20.95
CA ASN A 136 21.21 15.92 22.17
C ASN A 136 21.02 17.15 23.07
N LYS A 137 20.70 18.32 22.51
CA LYS A 137 20.39 19.54 23.30
C LYS A 137 19.16 19.37 24.20
N PHE A 138 18.30 18.39 23.93
CA PHE A 138 17.12 18.05 24.74
C PHE A 138 17.41 16.96 25.78
N LYS A 139 18.65 16.47 25.87
CA LYS A 139 19.10 15.53 26.89
C LYS A 139 19.80 16.22 28.07
N ASP A 140 19.70 15.62 29.24
CA ASP A 140 20.41 16.03 30.45
C ASP A 140 21.83 15.43 30.50
N GLU A 141 22.61 15.74 31.54
CA GLU A 141 23.98 15.25 31.72
C GLU A 141 24.06 13.73 31.90
N ALA A 142 22.96 13.08 32.31
CA ALA A 142 22.85 11.63 32.44
C ALA A 142 22.43 10.96 31.11
N GLY A 143 22.18 11.74 30.06
CA GLY A 143 21.78 11.25 28.75
C GLY A 143 20.28 10.98 28.58
N ASN A 144 19.44 11.39 29.54
CA ASN A 144 17.99 11.23 29.46
C ASN A 144 17.32 12.48 28.87
N PHE A 145 16.15 12.33 28.24
CA PHE A 145 15.35 13.50 27.84
C PHE A 145 14.97 14.35 29.05
N LYS A 146 15.20 15.66 28.95
CA LYS A 146 15.02 16.62 30.05
C LYS A 146 13.58 16.56 30.59
N PRO A 147 13.38 16.47 31.92
CA PRO A 147 12.05 16.50 32.53
C PRO A 147 11.25 17.77 32.21
N SER A 148 11.92 18.88 31.89
CA SER A 148 11.25 20.12 31.48
C SER A 148 10.44 20.01 30.18
N LEU A 149 10.69 18.96 29.38
CA LEU A 149 9.97 18.73 28.11
C LEU A 149 8.57 18.14 28.33
N THR A 150 8.27 17.59 29.52
CA THR A 150 7.01 16.86 29.75
C THR A 150 5.77 17.75 29.67
N SER A 151 5.94 19.08 29.81
CA SER A 151 4.85 20.05 29.64
C SER A 151 4.63 20.49 28.20
N ASP A 152 5.58 20.26 27.29
CA ASP A 152 5.49 20.62 25.87
C ASP A 152 4.86 19.49 25.06
N VAL A 153 3.53 19.37 25.13
CA VAL A 153 2.80 18.27 24.48
C VAL A 153 2.94 18.31 22.96
N GLN A 154 2.99 19.50 22.35
CA GLN A 154 3.17 19.64 20.90
C GLN A 154 4.58 19.23 20.47
N GLY A 155 5.62 19.65 21.21
CA GLY A 155 6.98 19.18 20.98
C GLY A 155 7.14 17.67 21.18
N LEU A 156 6.49 17.09 22.19
CA LEU A 156 6.48 15.64 22.41
C LEU A 156 5.78 14.89 21.25
N LEU A 157 4.67 15.42 20.74
CA LEU A 157 3.95 14.83 19.61
C LEU A 157 4.83 14.84 18.34
N GLU A 158 5.48 15.96 18.03
CA GLU A 158 6.37 16.01 16.87
C GLU A 158 7.62 15.13 17.05
N LEU A 159 8.19 15.05 18.26
CA LEU A 159 9.29 14.14 18.55
C LEU A 159 8.86 12.67 18.38
N TYR A 160 7.65 12.33 18.82
CA TYR A 160 7.06 11.01 18.58
C TYR A 160 6.98 10.72 17.09
N GLU A 161 6.40 11.60 16.27
CA GLU A 161 6.31 11.40 14.83
C GLU A 161 7.69 11.34 14.15
N ALA A 162 8.62 12.22 14.54
CA ALA A 162 9.99 12.25 14.02
C ALA A 162 10.77 10.97 14.31
N SER A 163 10.52 10.33 15.46
CA SER A 163 11.22 9.10 15.85
C SER A 163 10.89 7.89 14.96
N TYR A 164 9.79 7.93 14.19
CA TYR A 164 9.49 6.93 13.16
C TYR A 164 10.35 7.08 11.89
N MET A 165 11.15 8.15 11.78
CA MET A 165 12.11 8.39 10.69
C MET A 165 13.52 7.82 10.98
N ARG A 166 13.67 7.10 12.10
CA ARG A 166 14.97 6.56 12.52
C ARG A 166 15.52 5.53 11.54
N VAL A 167 16.85 5.47 11.45
CA VAL A 167 17.61 4.40 10.79
C VAL A 167 18.46 3.63 11.81
N HIS A 168 19.21 2.63 11.35
CA HIS A 168 20.08 1.85 12.24
C HIS A 168 21.17 2.72 12.89
N GLY A 169 21.40 2.53 14.19
CA GLY A 169 22.43 3.23 14.96
C GLY A 169 21.99 4.56 15.58
N GLU A 170 20.69 4.87 15.54
CA GLU A 170 20.11 6.10 16.11
C GLU A 170 19.38 5.84 17.43
N ASP A 171 20.10 5.32 18.43
CA ASP A 171 19.54 4.90 19.74
C ASP A 171 18.76 6.03 20.44
N ILE A 172 19.14 7.29 20.20
CA ILE A 172 18.40 8.47 20.71
C ILE A 172 16.93 8.49 20.26
N LEU A 173 16.63 8.00 19.06
CA LEU A 173 15.26 7.91 18.56
C LEU A 173 14.53 6.64 19.04
N ASP A 174 15.25 5.58 19.41
CA ASP A 174 14.68 4.44 20.14
C ASP A 174 14.18 4.87 21.52
N GLU A 175 14.99 5.64 22.24
CA GLU A 175 14.62 6.26 23.51
C GLU A 175 13.46 7.25 23.33
N ALA A 176 13.48 8.06 22.25
CA ALA A 176 12.46 9.06 21.98
C ALA A 176 11.07 8.44 21.80
N ILE A 177 10.93 7.33 21.07
CA ILE A 177 9.65 6.61 20.94
C ILE A 177 9.12 6.25 22.33
N SER A 178 9.95 5.63 23.15
CA SER A 178 9.54 5.12 24.46
C SER A 178 9.15 6.26 25.41
N PHE A 179 9.98 7.31 25.46
CA PHE A 179 9.75 8.49 26.27
C PHE A 179 8.47 9.23 25.87
N THR A 180 8.34 9.59 24.60
CA THR A 180 7.19 10.37 24.11
C THR A 180 5.89 9.60 24.22
N THR A 181 5.88 8.29 23.92
CA THR A 181 4.69 7.42 24.09
C THR A 181 4.18 7.47 25.53
N ALA A 182 5.07 7.35 26.53
CA ALA A 182 4.69 7.39 27.93
C ALA A 182 4.13 8.76 28.33
N GLN A 183 4.80 9.86 27.96
CA GLN A 183 4.36 11.20 28.32
C GLN A 183 3.06 11.61 27.63
N LEU A 184 2.91 11.31 26.33
CA LEU A 184 1.69 11.60 25.58
C LEU A 184 0.49 10.81 26.12
N THR A 185 0.69 9.54 26.50
CA THR A 185 -0.37 8.72 27.12
C THR A 185 -0.82 9.32 28.46
N LEU A 186 0.12 9.83 29.27
CA LEU A 186 -0.19 10.48 30.55
C LEU A 186 -0.90 11.83 30.36
N ALA A 187 -0.50 12.60 29.35
CA ALA A 187 -1.08 13.92 29.08
C ALA A 187 -2.48 13.84 28.46
N LEU A 188 -2.76 12.82 27.65
CA LEU A 188 -3.98 12.67 26.83
C LEU A 188 -5.31 13.01 27.55
N PRO A 189 -5.57 12.56 28.80
CA PRO A 189 -6.84 12.83 29.48
C PRO A 189 -7.05 14.29 29.88
N THR A 190 -6.00 15.12 29.82
CA THR A 190 -5.99 16.51 30.30
C THR A 190 -5.92 17.54 29.19
N LEU A 191 -5.88 17.12 27.93
CA LEU A 191 -5.73 18.01 26.79
C LEU A 191 -7.07 18.61 26.35
N ASP A 192 -7.01 19.82 25.80
CA ASP A 192 -8.17 20.50 25.19
C ASP A 192 -8.23 20.23 23.67
N HIS A 193 -9.45 20.12 23.15
CA HIS A 193 -9.70 19.90 21.72
C HIS A 193 -9.00 20.96 20.83
N PRO A 194 -8.40 20.59 19.67
CA PRO A 194 -8.38 19.29 19.00
C PRO A 194 -7.19 18.37 19.36
N LEU A 195 -6.34 18.78 20.31
CA LEU A 195 -5.10 18.07 20.63
C LEU A 195 -5.29 16.62 21.14
N PRO A 196 -6.31 16.27 21.95
CA PRO A 196 -6.60 14.89 22.31
C PRO A 196 -6.82 13.98 21.11
N GLU A 197 -7.49 14.49 20.06
CA GLU A 197 -7.75 13.70 18.86
C GLU A 197 -6.46 13.44 18.08
N GLN A 198 -5.62 14.46 17.95
CA GLN A 198 -4.30 14.33 17.31
C GLN A 198 -3.40 13.34 18.05
N VAL A 199 -3.25 13.51 19.36
CA VAL A 199 -2.39 12.65 20.19
C VAL A 199 -2.95 11.23 20.25
N GLY A 200 -4.25 11.09 20.47
CA GLY A 200 -4.93 9.79 20.53
C GLY A 200 -4.89 9.02 19.22
N HIS A 201 -4.87 9.72 18.07
CA HIS A 201 -4.67 9.12 16.75
C HIS A 201 -3.20 8.73 16.52
N ALA A 202 -2.25 9.63 16.78
CA ALA A 202 -0.81 9.39 16.59
C ALA A 202 -0.31 8.15 17.37
N LEU A 203 -0.78 7.98 18.61
CA LEU A 203 -0.45 6.81 19.45
C LEU A 203 -0.96 5.47 18.87
N LYS A 204 -1.93 5.49 17.94
CA LYS A 204 -2.42 4.31 17.22
C LYS A 204 -1.77 4.16 15.85
N GLN A 205 -1.53 5.27 15.17
CA GLN A 205 -1.06 5.32 13.80
C GLN A 205 -0.17 6.55 13.63
N SER A 206 1.13 6.34 13.46
CA SER A 206 2.06 7.43 13.12
C SER A 206 1.88 7.88 11.68
N ILE A 207 2.17 9.16 11.42
CA ILE A 207 2.09 9.78 10.10
C ILE A 207 2.93 8.98 9.11
N ARG A 208 4.19 8.66 9.48
CA ARG A 208 5.13 7.99 8.58
C ARG A 208 4.67 6.60 8.12
N ARG A 209 3.90 5.89 8.93
CA ARG A 209 3.43 4.53 8.63
C ARG A 209 1.98 4.49 8.16
N GLY A 210 1.30 5.64 8.14
CA GLY A 210 -0.09 5.75 7.70
C GLY A 210 -0.20 5.82 6.19
N LEU A 211 -1.32 5.35 5.64
CA LEU A 211 -1.59 5.51 4.21
C LEU A 211 -1.98 6.97 3.94
N PRO A 212 -1.34 7.68 2.98
CA PRO A 212 -1.52 9.12 2.80
C PRO A 212 -2.97 9.58 2.71
N ARG A 213 -3.83 8.85 2.00
CA ARG A 213 -5.25 9.22 1.85
C ARG A 213 -6.13 8.91 3.06
N VAL A 214 -5.77 7.89 3.85
CA VAL A 214 -6.46 7.59 5.11
C VAL A 214 -6.14 8.69 6.12
N GLU A 215 -4.86 9.02 6.26
CA GLU A 215 -4.40 10.07 7.15
C GLU A 215 -4.93 11.45 6.73
N ALA A 216 -4.94 11.75 5.43
CA ALA A 216 -5.50 13.01 4.92
C ALA A 216 -7.00 13.13 5.21
N ARG A 217 -7.77 12.06 5.05
CA ARG A 217 -9.20 12.11 5.36
C ARG A 217 -9.46 12.42 6.84
N ASN A 218 -8.67 11.85 7.74
CA ASN A 218 -8.75 12.14 9.17
C ASN A 218 -8.31 13.58 9.47
N PHE A 219 -7.15 13.97 8.92
CA PHE A 219 -6.55 15.27 9.20
C PHE A 219 -7.34 16.46 8.67
N ILE A 220 -8.12 16.32 7.58
CA ILE A 220 -9.02 17.39 7.09
C ILE A 220 -9.98 17.86 8.20
N SER A 221 -10.52 16.93 8.99
CA SER A 221 -11.43 17.26 10.10
C SER A 221 -10.68 17.98 11.23
N ILE A 222 -9.55 17.41 11.65
CA ILE A 222 -8.68 17.98 12.69
C ILE A 222 -8.21 19.40 12.31
N TYR A 223 -7.77 19.60 11.07
CA TYR A 223 -7.23 20.87 10.59
C TYR A 223 -8.30 21.97 10.56
N GLN A 224 -9.57 21.61 10.31
CA GLN A 224 -10.68 22.57 10.36
C GLN A 224 -10.88 23.16 11.76
N ASP A 225 -10.62 22.37 12.81
CA ASP A 225 -10.89 22.77 14.19
C ASP A 225 -9.69 23.47 14.84
N LEU A 226 -8.55 23.59 14.14
CA LEU A 226 -7.44 24.42 14.57
C LEU A 226 -7.79 25.91 14.44
N GLU A 227 -7.58 26.69 15.50
CA GLU A 227 -7.96 28.11 15.57
C GLU A 227 -7.34 28.96 14.44
N PHE A 228 -6.09 28.69 14.08
CA PHE A 228 -5.31 29.47 13.12
C PHE A 228 -5.09 28.76 11.77
N HIS A 229 -5.98 27.83 11.39
CA HIS A 229 -5.84 27.12 10.12
C HIS A 229 -5.97 28.04 8.90
N ASN A 230 -5.22 27.73 7.85
CA ASN A 230 -5.34 28.42 6.57
C ASN A 230 -6.61 27.98 5.84
N LYS A 231 -7.59 28.88 5.73
CA LYS A 231 -8.90 28.63 5.11
C LYS A 231 -8.80 28.25 3.62
N SER A 232 -7.92 28.91 2.86
CA SER A 232 -7.71 28.60 1.45
C SER A 232 -7.17 27.19 1.27
N LEU A 233 -6.18 26.79 2.08
CA LEU A 233 -5.61 25.45 2.05
C LEU A 233 -6.65 24.38 2.43
N LEU A 234 -7.46 24.61 3.48
CA LEU A 234 -8.52 23.68 3.85
C LEU A 234 -9.57 23.51 2.75
N GLN A 235 -10.02 24.63 2.14
CA GLN A 235 -10.98 24.58 1.05
C GLN A 235 -10.42 23.85 -0.16
N PHE A 236 -9.16 24.13 -0.51
CA PHE A 236 -8.44 23.44 -1.57
C PHE A 236 -8.40 21.93 -1.34
N ALA A 237 -7.99 21.50 -0.14
CA ALA A 237 -7.89 20.09 0.22
C ALA A 237 -9.23 19.35 0.16
N LYS A 238 -10.32 19.99 0.59
CA LYS A 238 -11.66 19.40 0.50
C LYS A 238 -12.12 19.20 -0.93
N ILE A 239 -11.89 20.19 -1.79
CA ILE A 239 -12.24 20.09 -3.22
C ILE A 239 -11.38 18.98 -3.86
N ASP A 240 -10.05 19.04 -3.72
CA ASP A 240 -9.13 18.02 -4.25
C ASP A 240 -9.52 16.59 -3.83
N PHE A 241 -9.80 16.38 -2.54
CA PHE A 241 -10.18 15.06 -2.03
C PHE A 241 -11.44 14.52 -2.70
N ASN A 242 -12.46 15.38 -2.89
CA ASN A 242 -13.69 14.98 -3.56
C ASN A 242 -13.49 14.74 -5.05
N LEU A 243 -12.65 15.54 -5.74
CA LEU A 243 -12.32 15.33 -7.15
C LEU A 243 -11.63 13.98 -7.38
N LEU A 244 -10.64 13.65 -6.53
CA LEU A 244 -9.98 12.36 -6.59
C LEU A 244 -10.91 11.21 -6.20
N GLN A 245 -11.79 11.41 -5.22
CA GLN A 245 -12.79 10.39 -4.88
C GLN A 245 -13.71 10.08 -6.08
N LEU A 246 -14.11 11.07 -6.87
CA LEU A 246 -14.88 10.84 -8.10
C LEU A 246 -14.08 10.02 -9.12
N LEU A 247 -12.80 10.34 -9.34
CA LEU A 247 -11.91 9.56 -10.19
C LEU A 247 -11.81 8.10 -9.69
N HIS A 248 -11.53 7.90 -8.40
CA HIS A 248 -11.38 6.58 -7.80
C HIS A 248 -12.67 5.77 -7.87
N ARG A 249 -13.84 6.40 -7.75
CA ARG A 249 -15.13 5.73 -7.94
C ARG A 249 -15.40 5.33 -9.40
N LYS A 250 -14.95 6.14 -10.37
CA LYS A 250 -15.01 5.77 -11.80
C LYS A 250 -14.12 4.55 -12.06
N GLU A 251 -12.89 4.57 -11.56
CA GLU A 251 -11.95 3.45 -11.63
C GLU A 251 -12.54 2.17 -11.01
N LEU A 252 -13.04 2.25 -9.78
CA LEU A 252 -13.61 1.12 -9.07
C LEU A 252 -14.88 0.59 -9.77
N SER A 253 -15.72 1.45 -10.34
CA SER A 253 -16.90 1.02 -11.11
C SER A 253 -16.53 0.19 -12.35
N GLU A 254 -15.50 0.61 -13.09
CA GLU A 254 -15.00 -0.16 -14.23
C GLU A 254 -14.42 -1.52 -13.78
N ILE A 255 -13.67 -1.53 -12.68
CA ILE A 255 -13.09 -2.76 -12.12
C ILE A 255 -14.17 -3.71 -11.60
N CYS A 256 -15.19 -3.20 -10.89
CA CYS A 256 -16.29 -4.02 -10.41
C CYS A 256 -17.10 -4.61 -11.56
N ARG A 257 -17.29 -3.89 -12.67
CA ARG A 257 -17.90 -4.43 -13.90
C ARG A 257 -17.07 -5.55 -14.49
N TRP A 258 -15.76 -5.33 -14.66
CA TRP A 258 -14.82 -6.38 -15.10
C TRP A 258 -14.89 -7.63 -14.20
N TRP A 259 -14.88 -7.45 -12.89
CA TRP A 259 -14.95 -8.56 -11.92
C TRP A 259 -16.29 -9.32 -12.00
N LYS A 260 -17.40 -8.59 -12.18
CA LYS A 260 -18.73 -9.18 -12.35
C LYS A 260 -18.84 -10.00 -13.63
N ASP A 261 -18.24 -9.53 -14.73
CA ASP A 261 -18.23 -10.25 -16.01
C ASP A 261 -17.44 -11.57 -15.94
N LEU A 262 -16.41 -11.64 -15.09
CA LEU A 262 -15.70 -12.89 -14.81
C LEU A 262 -16.58 -13.92 -14.09
N ASP A 263 -17.50 -13.46 -13.23
CA ASP A 263 -18.48 -14.28 -12.50
C ASP A 263 -17.82 -15.36 -11.63
N PHE A 264 -16.71 -15.01 -10.96
CA PHE A 264 -15.97 -15.92 -10.08
C PHE A 264 -16.73 -16.29 -8.81
N THR A 265 -17.57 -15.41 -8.29
CA THR A 265 -18.42 -15.71 -7.13
C THR A 265 -19.26 -16.98 -7.35
N ARG A 266 -19.69 -17.26 -8.60
CA ARG A 266 -20.40 -18.49 -8.96
C ARG A 266 -19.48 -19.57 -9.51
N LYS A 267 -18.51 -19.22 -10.36
CA LYS A 267 -17.65 -20.18 -11.07
C LYS A 267 -16.53 -20.76 -10.21
N LEU A 268 -16.05 -19.99 -9.22
CA LEU A 268 -14.96 -20.30 -8.31
C LEU A 268 -15.39 -19.97 -6.85
N PRO A 269 -16.44 -20.63 -6.32
CA PRO A 269 -17.06 -20.26 -5.05
C PRO A 269 -16.18 -20.52 -3.82
N PHE A 270 -15.03 -21.19 -3.99
CA PHE A 270 -14.05 -21.40 -2.93
C PHE A 270 -13.15 -20.19 -2.68
N ALA A 271 -13.09 -19.25 -3.63
CA ALA A 271 -12.21 -18.09 -3.55
C ALA A 271 -12.92 -16.89 -2.93
N ARG A 272 -12.14 -16.04 -2.26
CA ARG A 272 -12.60 -14.81 -1.61
C ARG A 272 -12.99 -13.78 -2.67
N ASP A 273 -14.13 -13.13 -2.46
CA ASP A 273 -14.57 -11.97 -3.25
C ASP A 273 -14.10 -10.68 -2.57
N ARG A 274 -12.95 -10.13 -3.01
CA ARG A 274 -12.25 -9.02 -2.35
C ARG A 274 -11.76 -7.93 -3.31
N VAL A 275 -12.46 -7.72 -4.42
CA VAL A 275 -12.02 -6.75 -5.44
C VAL A 275 -12.00 -5.31 -4.92
N VAL A 276 -12.91 -4.94 -4.02
CA VAL A 276 -12.99 -3.60 -3.42
C VAL A 276 -11.84 -3.38 -2.44
N GLU A 277 -11.53 -4.38 -1.63
CA GLU A 277 -10.40 -4.38 -0.70
C GLU A 277 -9.07 -4.34 -1.46
N GLY A 278 -8.93 -5.13 -2.52
CA GLY A 278 -7.78 -5.09 -3.43
C GLY A 278 -7.60 -3.72 -4.05
N TYR A 279 -8.68 -3.08 -4.52
CA TYR A 279 -8.63 -1.69 -5.01
C TYR A 279 -8.18 -0.71 -3.92
N PHE A 280 -8.67 -0.86 -2.69
CA PHE A 280 -8.26 -0.02 -1.56
C PHE A 280 -6.75 -0.16 -1.28
N TRP A 281 -6.20 -1.38 -1.32
CA TRP A 281 -4.73 -1.57 -1.21
C TRP A 281 -3.99 -0.86 -2.34
N ILE A 282 -4.48 -0.96 -3.58
CA ILE A 282 -3.84 -0.34 -4.74
C ILE A 282 -3.92 1.19 -4.71
N MET A 283 -5.02 1.75 -4.22
CA MET A 283 -5.12 3.18 -3.93
C MET A 283 -4.10 3.64 -2.88
N GLY A 284 -3.73 2.76 -1.94
CA GLY A 284 -2.66 3.00 -0.98
C GLY A 284 -1.25 3.02 -1.60
N VAL A 285 -1.02 2.34 -2.72
CA VAL A 285 0.26 2.36 -3.44
C VAL A 285 0.49 3.72 -4.10
N TYR A 286 -0.54 4.27 -4.75
CA TYR A 286 -0.56 5.62 -5.29
C TYR A 286 -1.99 6.10 -5.50
N PHE A 287 -2.32 7.32 -5.09
CA PHE A 287 -3.68 7.86 -5.17
C PHE A 287 -3.84 8.97 -6.21
N GLU A 288 -2.72 9.51 -6.68
CA GLU A 288 -2.64 10.68 -7.54
C GLU A 288 -3.24 10.39 -8.93
N PRO A 289 -3.81 11.41 -9.61
CA PRO A 289 -4.60 11.20 -10.82
C PRO A 289 -3.79 10.62 -11.99
N GLN A 290 -2.50 10.97 -12.09
CA GLN A 290 -1.60 10.47 -13.14
C GLN A 290 -1.39 8.95 -13.11
N TYR A 291 -1.70 8.29 -11.99
CA TYR A 291 -1.53 6.83 -11.82
C TYR A 291 -2.83 6.04 -12.03
N SER A 292 -3.87 6.65 -12.60
CA SER A 292 -5.17 6.00 -12.86
C SER A 292 -5.04 4.67 -13.61
N LEU A 293 -4.30 4.65 -14.71
CA LEU A 293 -4.06 3.43 -15.50
C LEU A 293 -3.31 2.37 -14.67
N GLY A 294 -2.31 2.80 -13.90
CA GLY A 294 -1.57 1.93 -12.97
C GLY A 294 -2.48 1.27 -11.95
N ARG A 295 -3.38 2.04 -11.32
CA ARG A 295 -4.33 1.50 -10.34
C ARG A 295 -5.27 0.47 -10.96
N LYS A 296 -5.78 0.73 -12.16
CA LYS A 296 -6.65 -0.22 -12.87
C LYS A 296 -5.93 -1.54 -13.15
N MET A 297 -4.72 -1.50 -13.70
CA MET A 297 -3.95 -2.71 -13.99
C MET A 297 -3.55 -3.45 -12.72
N LEU A 298 -3.01 -2.75 -11.72
CA LEU A 298 -2.54 -3.34 -10.49
C LEU A 298 -3.69 -3.96 -9.67
N THR A 299 -4.89 -3.36 -9.71
CA THR A 299 -6.09 -3.93 -9.05
C THR A 299 -6.51 -5.25 -9.70
N LYS A 300 -6.48 -5.34 -11.03
CA LYS A 300 -6.77 -6.60 -11.72
C LYS A 300 -5.73 -7.67 -11.37
N VAL A 301 -4.46 -7.30 -11.32
CA VAL A 301 -3.38 -8.22 -10.95
C VAL A 301 -3.53 -8.73 -9.52
N ILE A 302 -3.81 -7.86 -8.54
CA ILE A 302 -3.96 -8.31 -7.15
C ILE A 302 -5.21 -9.17 -6.95
N ALA A 303 -6.32 -8.84 -7.63
CA ALA A 303 -7.52 -9.67 -7.60
C ALA A 303 -7.26 -11.06 -8.18
N MET A 304 -6.54 -11.15 -9.30
CA MET A 304 -6.13 -12.44 -9.87
C MET A 304 -5.12 -13.17 -8.98
N ALA A 305 -4.19 -12.47 -8.33
CA ALA A 305 -3.24 -13.06 -7.38
C ALA A 305 -3.98 -13.73 -6.21
N SER A 306 -5.01 -13.09 -5.66
CA SER A 306 -5.84 -13.67 -4.59
C SER A 306 -6.61 -14.92 -5.04
N ILE A 307 -7.11 -14.96 -6.28
CA ILE A 307 -7.74 -16.18 -6.82
C ILE A 307 -6.73 -17.33 -6.96
N VAL A 308 -5.50 -17.00 -7.39
CA VAL A 308 -4.42 -17.98 -7.46
C VAL A 308 -4.11 -18.48 -6.06
N ASP A 309 -3.85 -17.60 -5.09
CA ASP A 309 -3.62 -17.90 -3.67
C ASP A 309 -4.69 -18.85 -3.08
N ASP A 310 -5.97 -18.49 -3.21
CA ASP A 310 -7.09 -19.31 -2.74
C ASP A 310 -7.16 -20.69 -3.42
N THR A 311 -6.67 -20.80 -4.66
CA THR A 311 -6.58 -22.08 -5.36
C THR A 311 -5.53 -22.98 -4.70
N TYR A 312 -4.38 -22.43 -4.28
CA TYR A 312 -3.31 -23.19 -3.60
C TYR A 312 -3.71 -23.59 -2.18
N ASP A 313 -4.31 -22.68 -1.41
CA ASP A 313 -4.47 -22.88 0.03
C ASP A 313 -5.81 -23.51 0.42
N SER A 314 -6.86 -23.27 -0.38
CA SER A 314 -8.23 -23.48 0.08
C SER A 314 -9.04 -24.46 -0.75
N TYR A 315 -8.50 -25.05 -1.84
CA TYR A 315 -9.32 -25.90 -2.71
C TYR A 315 -8.60 -27.00 -3.50
N ALA A 316 -7.46 -26.70 -4.13
CA ALA A 316 -6.81 -27.66 -5.01
C ALA A 316 -6.12 -28.78 -4.24
N THR A 317 -5.97 -29.93 -4.89
CA THR A 317 -5.10 -31.00 -4.37
C THR A 317 -3.68 -30.76 -4.85
N TYR A 318 -2.68 -31.27 -4.12
CA TYR A 318 -1.28 -31.05 -4.49
C TYR A 318 -0.95 -31.52 -5.92
N ASP A 319 -1.56 -32.64 -6.35
CA ASP A 319 -1.42 -33.17 -7.70
C ASP A 319 -2.06 -32.29 -8.78
N GLU A 320 -3.10 -31.51 -8.46
CA GLU A 320 -3.68 -30.50 -9.36
C GLU A 320 -2.84 -29.22 -9.41
N LEU A 321 -2.15 -28.88 -8.32
CA LEU A 321 -1.31 -27.68 -8.24
C LEU A 321 -0.06 -27.78 -9.12
N ILE A 322 0.55 -28.96 -9.21
CA ILE A 322 1.73 -29.17 -10.08
C ILE A 322 1.47 -28.75 -11.54
N PRO A 323 0.46 -29.28 -12.27
CA PRO A 323 0.19 -28.85 -13.63
C PRO A 323 -0.28 -27.40 -13.71
N TYR A 324 -0.92 -26.85 -12.67
CA TYR A 324 -1.31 -25.44 -12.61
C TYR A 324 -0.09 -24.51 -12.55
N THR A 325 0.87 -24.77 -11.65
CA THR A 325 2.14 -24.02 -11.58
C THR A 325 2.91 -24.13 -12.90
N ASN A 326 3.03 -25.34 -13.46
CA ASN A 326 3.70 -25.55 -14.75
C ASN A 326 3.04 -24.76 -15.89
N ALA A 327 1.71 -24.64 -15.89
CA ALA A 327 1.00 -23.83 -16.88
C ALA A 327 1.32 -22.34 -16.71
N ILE A 328 1.33 -21.82 -15.47
CA ILE A 328 1.71 -20.43 -15.17
C ILE A 328 3.16 -20.17 -15.58
N GLU A 329 4.09 -21.05 -15.28
CA GLU A 329 5.51 -20.92 -15.68
C GLU A 329 5.69 -20.85 -17.20
N ARG A 330 4.92 -21.64 -17.96
CA ARG A 330 4.99 -21.66 -19.42
C ARG A 330 4.25 -20.49 -20.07
N TRP A 331 3.26 -19.93 -19.38
CA TRP A 331 2.48 -18.76 -19.81
C TRP A 331 1.92 -18.88 -21.24
N ASP A 332 1.37 -20.05 -21.60
CA ASP A 332 0.78 -20.31 -22.92
C ASP A 332 -0.65 -20.81 -22.78
N ILE A 333 -1.58 -20.22 -23.53
CA ILE A 333 -3.00 -20.62 -23.57
C ILE A 333 -3.19 -22.11 -23.89
N LYS A 334 -2.26 -22.73 -24.63
CA LYS A 334 -2.31 -24.16 -24.95
C LYS A 334 -2.17 -25.05 -23.72
N CYS A 335 -1.61 -24.55 -22.62
CA CYS A 335 -1.49 -25.29 -21.35
C CYS A 335 -2.86 -25.53 -20.70
N MET A 336 -3.87 -24.73 -21.04
CA MET A 336 -5.22 -24.83 -20.48
C MET A 336 -5.85 -26.22 -20.65
N ASN A 337 -5.52 -26.94 -21.71
CA ASN A 337 -6.07 -28.28 -21.97
C ASN A 337 -5.60 -29.34 -20.96
N GLN A 338 -4.54 -29.05 -20.20
CA GLN A 338 -3.93 -29.96 -19.22
C GLN A 338 -4.50 -29.73 -17.80
N LEU A 339 -5.30 -28.69 -17.61
CA LEU A 339 -5.82 -28.28 -16.31
C LEU A 339 -7.22 -28.84 -16.04
N PRO A 340 -7.60 -29.06 -14.77
CA PRO A 340 -9.00 -29.24 -14.38
C PRO A 340 -9.88 -28.06 -14.81
N ASP A 341 -11.16 -28.33 -15.07
CA ASP A 341 -12.08 -27.32 -15.65
C ASP A 341 -12.18 -26.02 -14.84
N TYR A 342 -12.16 -26.10 -13.50
CA TYR A 342 -12.21 -24.91 -12.66
C TYR A 342 -10.93 -24.06 -12.75
N MET A 343 -9.75 -24.68 -12.85
CA MET A 343 -8.47 -23.98 -13.01
C MET A 343 -8.33 -23.30 -14.38
N LYS A 344 -9.00 -23.83 -15.43
CA LYS A 344 -9.02 -23.17 -16.75
C LYS A 344 -9.61 -21.77 -16.67
N ILE A 345 -10.59 -21.58 -15.78
CA ILE A 345 -11.32 -20.31 -15.61
C ILE A 345 -10.36 -19.23 -15.11
N SER A 346 -9.67 -19.48 -13.99
CA SER A 346 -8.70 -18.54 -13.42
C SER A 346 -7.46 -18.39 -14.31
N TYR A 347 -6.96 -19.47 -14.93
CA TYR A 347 -5.80 -19.42 -15.82
C TYR A 347 -6.06 -18.55 -17.06
N LYS A 348 -7.22 -18.71 -17.72
CA LYS A 348 -7.58 -17.87 -18.88
C LYS A 348 -7.67 -16.40 -18.50
N ALA A 349 -8.36 -16.09 -17.40
CA ALA A 349 -8.50 -14.72 -16.92
C ALA A 349 -7.15 -14.10 -16.54
N LEU A 350 -6.24 -14.87 -15.94
CA LEU A 350 -4.88 -14.42 -15.63
C LEU A 350 -4.14 -14.02 -16.91
N LEU A 351 -4.15 -14.88 -17.94
CA LEU A 351 -3.52 -14.54 -19.22
C LEU A 351 -4.15 -13.29 -19.86
N ASP A 352 -5.48 -13.17 -19.81
CA ASP A 352 -6.20 -12.05 -20.40
C ASP A 352 -5.87 -10.71 -19.73
N VAL A 353 -5.68 -10.69 -18.41
CA VAL A 353 -5.27 -9.46 -17.70
C VAL A 353 -3.90 -8.97 -18.19
N TYR A 354 -2.93 -9.87 -18.37
CA TYR A 354 -1.60 -9.47 -18.82
C TYR A 354 -1.57 -9.11 -20.32
N GLU A 355 -2.36 -9.80 -21.15
CA GLU A 355 -2.56 -9.43 -22.55
C GLU A 355 -3.20 -8.04 -22.67
N GLU A 356 -4.22 -7.74 -21.86
CA GLU A 356 -4.83 -6.40 -21.78
C GLU A 356 -3.79 -5.33 -21.39
N MET A 357 -2.94 -5.61 -20.40
CA MET A 357 -1.84 -4.71 -20.01
C MET A 357 -0.87 -4.44 -21.17
N GLU A 358 -0.48 -5.47 -21.92
CA GLU A 358 0.38 -5.34 -23.10
C GLU A 358 -0.29 -4.46 -24.17
N GLN A 359 -1.58 -4.63 -24.41
CA GLN A 359 -2.35 -3.83 -25.38
C GLN A 359 -2.46 -2.36 -24.95
N LEU A 360 -2.76 -2.10 -23.67
CA LEU A 360 -2.86 -0.73 -23.12
C LEU A 360 -1.54 0.04 -23.22
N LEU A 361 -0.40 -0.66 -23.21
CA LEU A 361 0.94 -0.07 -23.27
C LEU A 361 1.56 -0.07 -24.68
N ALA A 362 0.92 -0.71 -25.65
CA ALA A 362 1.42 -0.87 -27.02
C ALA A 362 1.68 0.48 -27.70
N ASN A 363 0.73 1.40 -27.59
CA ASN A 363 0.81 2.72 -28.23
C ASN A 363 1.96 3.60 -27.69
N GLN A 364 2.52 3.25 -26.53
CA GLN A 364 3.61 3.96 -25.88
C GLN A 364 4.95 3.24 -26.02
N GLY A 365 4.99 2.06 -26.66
CA GLY A 365 6.20 1.23 -26.77
C GLY A 365 6.68 0.67 -25.42
N ARG A 366 5.78 0.56 -24.43
CA ARG A 366 6.12 0.18 -23.03
C ARG A 366 5.74 -1.27 -22.68
N GLN A 367 5.41 -2.09 -23.67
CA GLN A 367 5.01 -3.50 -23.49
C GLN A 367 6.05 -4.35 -22.75
N TYR A 368 7.35 -4.05 -22.93
CA TYR A 368 8.44 -4.75 -22.27
C TYR A 368 8.32 -4.77 -20.73
N ARG A 369 7.59 -3.81 -20.15
CA ARG A 369 7.37 -3.70 -18.69
C ARG A 369 6.55 -4.87 -18.17
N VAL A 370 5.58 -5.36 -18.95
CA VAL A 370 4.66 -6.44 -18.55
C VAL A 370 5.39 -7.75 -18.33
N GLU A 371 6.46 -7.99 -19.07
CA GLU A 371 7.28 -9.21 -18.94
C GLU A 371 7.93 -9.32 -17.55
N TYR A 372 8.27 -8.20 -16.91
CA TYR A 372 8.78 -8.22 -15.54
C TYR A 372 7.70 -8.56 -14.51
N ALA A 373 6.50 -7.99 -14.66
CA ALA A 373 5.35 -8.31 -13.81
C ALA A 373 4.94 -9.79 -13.97
N LYS A 374 5.00 -10.32 -15.20
CA LYS A 374 4.74 -11.73 -15.53
C LYS A 374 5.70 -12.66 -14.79
N LYS A 375 7.01 -12.38 -14.86
CA LYS A 375 8.03 -13.14 -14.12
C LYS A 375 7.84 -13.08 -12.61
N ALA A 376 7.40 -11.94 -12.08
CA ALA A 376 7.13 -11.81 -10.65
C ALA A 376 5.92 -12.64 -10.21
N MET A 377 4.86 -12.71 -11.03
CA MET A 377 3.71 -13.60 -10.80
C MET A 377 4.09 -15.09 -10.90
N ILE A 378 4.93 -15.45 -11.87
CA ILE A 378 5.46 -16.82 -11.97
C ILE A 378 6.22 -17.20 -10.70
N ARG A 379 7.10 -16.32 -10.21
CA ARG A 379 7.85 -16.55 -8.96
C ARG A 379 6.92 -16.71 -7.75
N LEU A 380 5.83 -15.93 -7.70
CA LEU A 380 4.81 -16.05 -6.65
C LEU A 380 4.15 -17.45 -6.68
N ALA A 381 3.70 -17.90 -7.84
CA ALA A 381 3.10 -19.22 -8.01
C ALA A 381 4.06 -20.38 -7.67
N GLN A 382 5.35 -20.24 -8.00
CA GLN A 382 6.38 -21.20 -7.61
C GLN A 382 6.54 -21.31 -6.09
N ALA A 383 6.50 -20.18 -5.39
CA ALA A 383 6.60 -20.15 -3.94
C ALA A 383 5.37 -20.76 -3.25
N TYR A 384 4.16 -20.49 -3.78
CA TYR A 384 2.93 -21.14 -3.34
C TYR A 384 2.97 -22.66 -3.51
N LEU A 385 3.52 -23.16 -4.63
CA LEU A 385 3.66 -24.62 -4.81
C LEU A 385 4.57 -25.25 -3.73
N LEU A 386 5.67 -24.58 -3.37
CA LEU A 386 6.57 -25.08 -2.33
C LEU A 386 5.91 -25.06 -0.94
N GLU A 387 5.13 -24.03 -0.63
CA GLU A 387 4.34 -23.96 0.60
C GLU A 387 3.27 -25.06 0.65
N ALA A 388 2.50 -25.24 -0.42
CA ALA A 388 1.53 -26.32 -0.54
C ALA A 388 2.17 -27.71 -0.41
N LYS A 389 3.38 -27.89 -0.94
CA LYS A 389 4.16 -29.12 -0.77
C LYS A 389 4.49 -29.39 0.70
N TRP A 390 4.93 -28.37 1.44
CA TRP A 390 5.25 -28.52 2.85
C TRP A 390 4.01 -28.92 3.66
N THR A 391 2.87 -28.27 3.41
CA THR A 391 1.58 -28.63 4.02
C THR A 391 1.16 -30.06 3.68
N HIS A 392 1.22 -30.44 2.40
CA HIS A 392 0.86 -31.78 1.93
C HIS A 392 1.74 -32.89 2.55
N GLN A 393 3.04 -32.64 2.70
CA GLN A 393 4.00 -33.59 3.28
C GLN A 393 4.10 -33.51 4.81
N ASN A 394 3.38 -32.57 5.43
CA ASN A 394 3.54 -32.20 6.84
C ASN A 394 5.02 -31.94 7.21
N TYR A 395 5.75 -31.31 6.28
CA TYR A 395 7.16 -30.96 6.45
C TYR A 395 7.28 -29.69 7.29
N LYS A 396 8.19 -29.70 8.27
CA LYS A 396 8.49 -28.54 9.10
C LYS A 396 9.84 -27.95 8.67
N PRO A 397 9.85 -26.85 7.90
CA PRO A 397 11.10 -26.22 7.48
C PRO A 397 11.86 -25.62 8.66
N THR A 398 13.17 -25.45 8.48
CA THR A 398 13.94 -24.55 9.36
C THR A 398 13.49 -23.11 9.19
N PHE A 399 13.83 -22.22 10.12
CA PHE A 399 13.48 -20.79 9.98
C PHE A 399 14.07 -20.17 8.69
N GLU A 400 15.28 -20.55 8.30
CA GLU A 400 15.93 -20.05 7.09
C GLU A 400 15.22 -20.54 5.84
N GLU A 401 14.92 -21.85 5.76
CA GLU A 401 14.13 -22.42 4.65
C GLU A 401 12.75 -21.78 4.56
N PHE A 402 12.04 -21.65 5.69
CA PHE A 402 10.74 -21.01 5.77
C PHE A 402 10.82 -19.58 5.25
N ARG A 403 11.70 -18.75 5.82
CA ARG A 403 11.84 -17.33 5.46
C ARG A 403 12.12 -17.17 3.98
N ASP A 404 13.02 -17.97 3.41
CA ASP A 404 13.45 -17.81 2.03
C ASP A 404 12.32 -18.14 1.02
N ASN A 405 11.35 -18.99 1.38
CA ASN A 405 10.14 -19.23 0.59
C ASN A 405 8.96 -18.31 0.95
N ALA A 406 8.73 -18.05 2.23
CA ALA A 406 7.60 -17.27 2.73
C ALA A 406 7.67 -15.79 2.31
N LEU A 407 8.87 -15.22 2.21
CA LEU A 407 9.02 -13.84 1.73
C LEU A 407 8.42 -13.67 0.32
N PRO A 408 8.77 -14.49 -0.70
CA PRO A 408 8.08 -14.50 -1.98
C PRO A 408 6.55 -14.67 -1.92
N THR A 409 6.00 -15.49 -1.02
CA THR A 409 4.55 -15.77 -0.97
C THR A 409 3.71 -14.57 -0.53
N SER A 410 4.32 -13.58 0.13
CA SER A 410 3.66 -12.30 0.45
C SER A 410 3.14 -11.52 -0.78
N GLY A 411 3.66 -11.81 -1.99
CA GLY A 411 3.30 -11.09 -3.21
C GLY A 411 3.80 -9.64 -3.29
N TYR A 412 4.47 -9.11 -2.26
CA TYR A 412 4.87 -7.70 -2.20
C TYR A 412 5.85 -7.29 -3.30
N ALA A 413 6.83 -8.13 -3.62
CA ALA A 413 7.73 -7.89 -4.75
C ALA A 413 6.98 -7.88 -6.09
N MET A 414 5.99 -8.77 -6.26
CA MET A 414 5.14 -8.81 -7.45
C MET A 414 4.29 -7.53 -7.58
N LEU A 415 3.69 -7.07 -6.48
CA LEU A 415 2.92 -5.83 -6.46
C LEU A 415 3.80 -4.61 -6.75
N ALA A 416 4.99 -4.53 -6.15
CA ALA A 416 5.94 -3.43 -6.39
C ALA A 416 6.39 -3.36 -7.86
N ILE A 417 6.76 -4.51 -8.45
CA ILE A 417 7.16 -4.57 -9.87
C ILE A 417 5.98 -4.22 -10.78
N THR A 418 4.78 -4.73 -10.48
CA THR A 418 3.57 -4.45 -11.27
C THR A 418 3.17 -2.97 -11.16
N ALA A 419 3.38 -2.34 -9.99
CA ALA A 419 3.08 -0.92 -9.78
C ALA A 419 3.83 -0.02 -10.78
N PHE A 420 5.08 -0.34 -11.12
CA PHE A 420 5.90 0.39 -12.09
C PHE A 420 5.38 0.30 -13.53
N VAL A 421 4.59 -0.72 -13.87
CA VAL A 421 4.12 -0.96 -15.24
C VAL A 421 3.29 0.22 -15.75
N GLY A 422 2.37 0.72 -14.91
CA GLY A 422 1.46 1.82 -15.26
C GLY A 422 1.94 3.23 -14.94
N MET A 423 3.16 3.38 -14.42
CA MET A 423 3.75 4.70 -14.17
C MET A 423 4.28 5.34 -15.46
N GLY A 424 4.53 6.66 -15.40
CA GLY A 424 4.98 7.46 -16.55
C GLY A 424 6.43 7.22 -17.01
N GLU A 425 7.05 8.27 -17.53
CA GLU A 425 8.42 8.24 -18.09
C GLU A 425 9.52 8.12 -17.03
N VAL A 426 9.20 8.35 -15.76
CA VAL A 426 10.16 8.16 -14.65
C VAL A 426 10.66 6.71 -14.55
N ILE A 427 9.87 5.75 -15.05
CA ILE A 427 10.23 4.32 -15.03
C ILE A 427 10.94 3.92 -16.32
N THR A 428 12.15 3.40 -16.16
CA THR A 428 13.03 2.95 -17.24
C THR A 428 13.24 1.43 -17.21
N PRO A 429 13.81 0.81 -18.27
CA PRO A 429 14.25 -0.58 -18.21
C PRO A 429 15.20 -0.90 -17.06
N GLU A 430 16.04 0.06 -16.66
CA GLU A 430 16.97 -0.05 -15.53
C GLU A 430 16.22 -0.16 -14.20
N THR A 431 15.07 0.51 -14.07
CA THR A 431 14.21 0.42 -12.87
C THR A 431 13.73 -1.02 -12.68
N PHE A 432 13.32 -1.70 -13.75
CA PHE A 432 12.88 -3.09 -13.66
C PHE A 432 14.04 -4.06 -13.38
N LYS A 433 15.22 -3.84 -13.97
CA LYS A 433 16.43 -4.63 -13.65
C LYS A 433 16.81 -4.47 -12.17
N TRP A 434 16.78 -3.24 -11.67
CA TRP A 434 16.99 -2.94 -10.26
C TRP A 434 15.96 -3.65 -9.39
N ALA A 435 14.66 -3.51 -9.66
CA ALA A 435 13.61 -4.16 -8.88
C ALA A 435 13.71 -5.70 -8.88
N ALA A 436 14.06 -6.29 -10.02
CA ALA A 436 14.25 -7.74 -10.17
C ALA A 436 15.49 -8.27 -9.41
N SER A 437 16.43 -7.39 -9.04
CA SER A 437 17.62 -7.74 -8.27
C SER A 437 17.39 -7.86 -6.75
N ASP A 438 16.13 -7.76 -6.31
CA ASP A 438 15.72 -7.80 -4.88
C ASP A 438 16.41 -6.70 -4.04
N PRO A 439 16.21 -5.41 -4.37
CA PRO A 439 16.87 -4.32 -3.69
C PRO A 439 16.37 -4.20 -2.24
N LYS A 440 17.21 -3.65 -1.37
CA LYS A 440 16.97 -3.57 0.09
C LYS A 440 15.58 -3.03 0.46
N ILE A 441 15.06 -2.04 -0.27
CA ILE A 441 13.75 -1.44 0.00
C ILE A 441 12.58 -2.40 -0.28
N ILE A 442 12.65 -3.20 -1.35
CA ILE A 442 11.63 -4.23 -1.67
C ILE A 442 11.74 -5.37 -0.67
N LYS A 443 12.98 -5.78 -0.32
CA LYS A 443 13.19 -6.82 0.68
C LYS A 443 12.65 -6.41 2.06
N ALA A 444 12.89 -5.17 2.48
CA ALA A 444 12.40 -4.64 3.75
C ALA A 444 10.87 -4.58 3.79
N SER A 445 10.21 -4.10 2.73
CA SER A 445 8.73 -4.08 2.68
C SER A 445 8.13 -5.49 2.66
N THR A 446 8.79 -6.43 1.98
CA THR A 446 8.41 -7.86 1.95
C THR A 446 8.51 -8.49 3.34
N ILE A 447 9.57 -8.19 4.11
CA ILE A 447 9.72 -8.65 5.50
C ILE A 447 8.60 -8.08 6.39
N ILE A 448 8.30 -6.79 6.25
CA ILE A 448 7.21 -6.14 7.00
C ILE A 448 5.89 -6.85 6.72
N CYS A 449 5.56 -7.06 5.44
CA CYS A 449 4.35 -7.79 5.06
C CYS A 449 4.33 -9.18 5.70
N ARG A 450 5.34 -10.02 5.43
CA ARG A 450 5.31 -11.41 5.87
C ARG A 450 5.22 -11.55 7.38
N PHE A 451 6.03 -10.79 8.13
CA PHE A 451 6.05 -10.96 9.58
C PHE A 451 4.84 -10.35 10.27
N MET A 452 4.27 -9.26 9.74
CA MET A 452 3.01 -8.74 10.28
C MET A 452 1.84 -9.69 10.01
N ASP A 453 1.83 -10.30 8.84
CA ASP A 453 0.86 -11.32 8.43
C ASP A 453 0.94 -12.55 9.35
N ASP A 454 2.14 -13.12 9.53
CA ASP A 454 2.40 -14.24 10.44
C ASP A 454 1.91 -13.96 11.88
N ILE A 455 2.15 -12.75 12.39
CA ILE A 455 1.72 -12.35 13.74
C ILE A 455 0.19 -12.24 13.84
N ALA A 456 -0.48 -11.82 12.77
CA ALA A 456 -1.91 -11.64 12.74
C ALA A 456 -2.64 -12.98 12.61
N GLU A 457 -2.19 -13.86 11.72
CA GLU A 457 -2.83 -15.15 11.44
C GLU A 457 -2.58 -16.22 12.52
N HIS A 458 -1.49 -16.10 13.28
CA HIS A 458 -1.22 -17.05 14.38
C HIS A 458 -2.16 -16.90 15.58
N LYS A 459 -2.77 -15.72 15.76
CA LYS A 459 -3.65 -15.42 16.90
C LYS A 459 -5.04 -16.00 16.71
#